data_AF-A0A2V8W1T3-F1
#
_entry.id   AF-A0A2V8W1T3-F1
#
_cell.length_a   1.000
_cell.length_b   1.000
_cell.length_c   1.000
_cell.angle_alpha   90.00
_cell.angle_beta   90.00
_cell.angle_gamma   90.00
#
_symmetry.space_group_name_H-M   'P 1'
#
loop_
_entity.id
_entity.type
_entity.pdbx_description
1 polymer ?
#
loop_
_entity_poly.entity_id
_entity_poly.type
_entity_poly.pdbx_seq_one_letter_code
_entity_poly.pdbx_strand_id
1 'polypeptide(L)'
;ELGMMTLLSVSSLGLAPLWQDLLSARSVIFWLMLGGFVWVIGDIFQQFAAKYVGISRGIPLSNSNQLWGLLWGIFVFGELHGRSSSIYLEVIGGSFLMMLGVGAIAFSSATGQEQTHWKEAAIRESDRYGVAADFVEARMDGRQLLTEAKPSRDALDWLLVVLATSLFVIFAAMARVPQLSLHWGPAALLTAALFLLLIVCGLALWRTTRFH
;
A
#
# COMPACT_ATOMS: atom_id res chain seq x y z
N GLU A 1 -1.10 8.56 18.68
CA GLU A 1 -2.28 9.08 17.94
C GLU A 1 -3.61 8.63 18.52
N LEU A 2 -3.84 7.33 18.72
CA LEU A 2 -5.10 6.80 19.26
C LEU A 2 -5.54 7.51 20.57
N GLY A 3 -4.63 7.66 21.54
CA GLY A 3 -4.93 8.34 22.80
C GLY A 3 -5.30 9.82 22.64
N MET A 4 -4.70 10.53 21.68
CA MET A 4 -5.02 11.93 21.40
C MET A 4 -6.38 12.07 20.73
N MET A 5 -6.69 11.20 19.76
CA MET A 5 -8.00 11.15 19.12
C MET A 5 -9.10 10.80 20.12
N THR A 6 -8.89 9.78 20.97
CA THR A 6 -9.83 9.42 22.03
C THR A 6 -10.03 10.58 23.01
N LEU A 7 -8.96 11.23 23.45
CA LEU A 7 -9.04 12.38 24.35
C LEU A 7 -9.82 13.54 23.72
N LEU A 8 -9.51 13.87 22.47
CA LEU A 8 -10.19 14.95 21.73
C LEU A 8 -11.67 14.63 21.52
N SER A 9 -12.01 13.43 21.05
CA SER A 9 -13.41 13.03 20.84
C SER A 9 -14.19 12.98 22.15
N VAL A 10 -13.60 12.48 23.24
CA VAL A 10 -14.25 12.47 24.56
C VAL A 10 -14.42 13.88 25.12
N SER A 11 -13.42 14.76 24.95
CA SER A 11 -13.49 16.14 25.41
C SER A 11 -14.49 17.01 24.64
N SER A 12 -14.73 16.69 23.36
CA SER A 12 -15.58 17.49 22.47
C SER A 12 -17.02 16.99 22.36
N LEU A 13 -17.24 15.66 22.28
CA LEU A 13 -18.58 15.07 22.20
C LEU A 13 -19.10 14.53 23.53
N GLY A 14 -18.22 14.21 24.49
CA GLY A 14 -18.58 13.42 25.67
C GLY A 14 -18.68 11.92 25.39
N LEU A 15 -18.64 11.09 26.43
CA LEU A 15 -18.56 9.62 26.31
C LEU A 15 -19.84 8.97 25.77
N ALA A 16 -21.02 9.43 26.21
CA ALA A 16 -22.29 8.80 25.85
C ALA A 16 -22.68 9.01 24.36
N PRO A 17 -22.52 10.23 23.78
CA PRO A 17 -22.76 10.43 22.35
C PRO A 17 -21.76 9.67 21.46
N LEU A 18 -20.48 9.65 21.85
CA LEU A 18 -19.44 8.86 21.18
C LEU A 18 -19.79 7.37 21.11
N TRP A 19 -20.30 6.82 22.21
CA TRP A 19 -20.70 5.42 22.27
C TRP A 19 -21.89 5.13 21.35
N GLN A 20 -22.85 6.05 21.27
CA GLN A 20 -23.98 5.94 20.34
C GLN A 20 -23.53 6.01 18.88
N ASP A 21 -22.59 6.89 18.55
CA ASP A 21 -22.01 6.99 17.21
C ASP A 21 -21.23 5.73 16.82
N LEU A 22 -20.49 5.13 17.77
CA LEU A 22 -19.81 3.85 17.52
C LEU A 22 -20.81 2.72 17.23
N LEU A 23 -21.89 2.67 18.00
CA LEU A 23 -22.95 1.68 17.83
C LEU A 23 -23.74 1.89 16.54
N SER A 24 -23.92 3.13 16.09
CA SER A 24 -24.57 3.43 14.81
C SER A 24 -23.67 3.10 13.62
N ALA A 25 -22.35 3.30 13.76
CA ALA A 25 -21.35 2.99 12.74
C ALA A 25 -20.99 1.50 12.62
N ARG A 26 -21.50 0.63 13.51
CA ARG A 26 -21.17 -0.82 13.55
C ARG A 26 -21.30 -1.55 12.21
N SER A 27 -22.23 -1.11 11.37
CA SER A 27 -22.49 -1.69 10.04
C SER A 27 -21.41 -1.33 9.01
N VAL A 28 -20.65 -0.26 9.25
CA VAL A 28 -19.64 0.31 8.34
C VAL A 28 -18.20 0.01 8.81
N ILE A 29 -17.99 -0.22 10.11
CA ILE A 29 -16.66 -0.53 10.68
C ILE A 29 -15.95 -1.66 9.93
N PHE A 30 -16.69 -2.71 9.55
CA PHE A 30 -16.14 -3.80 8.74
C PHE A 30 -15.52 -3.31 7.43
N TRP A 31 -16.22 -2.46 6.69
CA TRP A 31 -15.75 -1.95 5.39
C TRP A 31 -14.53 -1.04 5.53
N LEU A 32 -14.48 -0.22 6.58
CA LEU A 32 -13.32 0.61 6.89
C LEU A 32 -12.09 -0.24 7.21
N MET A 33 -12.28 -1.28 8.04
CA MET A 33 -11.23 -2.21 8.42
C MET A 33 -10.76 -3.07 7.24
N LEU A 34 -11.67 -3.50 6.37
CA LEU A 34 -11.34 -4.19 5.12
C LEU A 34 -10.52 -3.29 4.19
N GLY A 35 -10.90 -2.01 4.05
CA GLY A 35 -10.13 -1.02 3.32
C GLY A 35 -8.71 -0.86 3.88
N GLY A 36 -8.58 -0.76 5.21
CA GLY A 36 -7.29 -0.73 5.90
C GLY A 36 -6.45 -1.99 5.67
N PHE A 37 -7.07 -3.17 5.67
CA PHE A 37 -6.39 -4.44 5.38
C PHE A 37 -5.85 -4.51 3.95
N VAL A 38 -6.66 -4.12 2.96
CA VAL A 38 -6.20 -4.02 1.57
C VAL A 38 -5.08 -2.99 1.44
N TRP A 39 -5.15 -1.88 2.17
CA TRP A 39 -4.10 -0.86 2.18
C TRP A 39 -2.77 -1.40 2.74
N VAL A 40 -2.81 -2.18 3.84
CA VAL A 40 -1.60 -2.84 4.38
C VAL A 40 -0.97 -3.79 3.36
N ILE A 41 -1.78 -4.55 2.61
CA ILE A 41 -1.27 -5.40 1.53
C ILE A 41 -0.54 -4.54 0.47
N GLY A 42 -1.14 -3.42 0.07
CA GLY A 42 -0.53 -2.46 -0.84
C GLY A 42 0.79 -1.90 -0.31
N ASP A 43 0.86 -1.57 0.97
CA ASP A 43 2.07 -1.05 1.61
C ASP A 43 3.20 -2.10 1.62
N ILE A 44 2.89 -3.37 1.89
CA ILE A 44 3.87 -4.47 1.79
C ILE A 44 4.44 -4.54 0.36
N PHE A 45 3.58 -4.50 -0.66
CA PHE A 45 4.06 -4.47 -2.05
C PHE A 45 4.90 -3.22 -2.35
N GLN A 46 4.55 -2.07 -1.79
CA GLN A 46 5.32 -0.83 -1.94
C GLN A 46 6.70 -0.94 -1.28
N GLN A 47 6.80 -1.54 -0.09
CA GLN A 47 8.08 -1.80 0.58
C GLN A 47 8.97 -2.74 -0.24
N PHE A 48 8.40 -3.81 -0.82
CA PHE A 48 9.13 -4.68 -1.73
C PHE A 48 9.58 -3.94 -3.00
N ALA A 49 8.70 -3.14 -3.61
CA ALA A 49 9.05 -2.34 -4.78
C ALA A 49 10.17 -1.34 -4.46
N ALA A 50 10.12 -0.67 -3.31
CA ALA A 50 11.16 0.25 -2.86
C ALA A 50 12.51 -0.44 -2.65
N LYS A 51 12.53 -1.70 -2.20
CA LYS A 51 13.76 -2.51 -2.09
C LYS A 51 14.41 -2.74 -3.46
N TYR A 52 13.63 -3.07 -4.49
CA TYR A 52 14.19 -3.41 -5.82
C TYR A 52 14.42 -2.21 -6.74
N VAL A 53 13.55 -1.20 -6.66
CA VAL A 53 13.56 -0.03 -7.55
C VAL A 53 14.30 1.16 -6.90
N GLY A 54 14.52 1.10 -5.58
CA GLY A 54 15.11 2.17 -4.78
C GLY A 54 14.05 3.18 -4.31
N ILE A 55 14.25 3.75 -3.12
CA ILE A 55 13.32 4.69 -2.48
C ILE A 55 13.05 5.92 -3.38
N SER A 56 14.10 6.45 -4.02
CA SER A 56 14.02 7.64 -4.87
C SER A 56 13.15 7.47 -6.12
N ARG A 57 12.94 6.23 -6.58
CA ARG A 57 12.08 5.93 -7.75
C ARG A 57 10.75 5.32 -7.31
N GLY A 58 10.76 4.46 -6.28
CA GLY A 58 9.57 3.82 -5.74
C GLY A 58 8.54 4.81 -5.20
N ILE A 59 8.97 5.83 -4.44
CA ILE A 59 8.04 6.83 -3.86
C ILE A 59 7.36 7.67 -4.96
N PRO A 60 8.06 8.25 -5.95
CA PRO A 60 7.37 8.97 -7.00
C PRO A 60 6.53 8.07 -7.91
N LEU A 61 6.95 6.82 -8.14
CA LEU A 61 6.14 5.86 -8.91
C LEU A 61 4.84 5.51 -8.19
N SER A 62 4.83 5.39 -6.87
CA SER A 62 3.59 5.13 -6.11
C SER A 62 2.60 6.28 -6.19
N ASN A 63 3.06 7.49 -6.49
CA ASN A 63 2.19 8.64 -6.75
C ASN A 63 1.27 8.46 -7.97
N SER A 64 1.58 7.52 -8.87
CA SER A 64 0.67 7.12 -9.96
C SER A 64 -0.64 6.51 -9.47
N ASN A 65 -0.72 6.08 -8.19
CA ASN A 65 -1.96 5.68 -7.54
C ASN A 65 -3.03 6.78 -7.60
N GLN A 66 -2.64 8.06 -7.63
CA GLN A 66 -3.60 9.16 -7.78
C GLN A 66 -4.32 9.14 -9.12
N LEU A 67 -3.68 8.66 -10.20
CA LEU A 67 -4.34 8.49 -11.49
C LEU A 67 -5.43 7.42 -11.41
N TRP A 68 -5.17 6.33 -10.69
CA TRP A 68 -6.19 5.30 -10.45
C TRP A 68 -7.34 5.84 -9.58
N GLY A 69 -7.04 6.55 -8.50
CA GLY A 69 -8.05 7.21 -7.67
C GLY A 69 -8.92 8.17 -8.48
N LEU A 70 -8.31 8.94 -9.39
CA LEU A 70 -9.01 9.83 -10.29
C LEU A 70 -9.91 9.07 -11.27
N LEU A 71 -9.42 8.00 -11.90
CA LEU A 71 -10.25 7.18 -12.80
C LEU A 71 -11.49 6.64 -12.07
N TRP A 72 -11.35 6.22 -10.81
CA TRP A 72 -12.48 5.83 -9.96
C TRP A 72 -13.43 7.01 -9.67
N GLY A 73 -12.90 8.18 -9.27
CA GLY A 73 -13.67 9.42 -9.07
C GLY A 73 -14.54 9.80 -10.27
N ILE A 74 -13.93 9.80 -11.46
CA ILE A 74 -14.60 10.22 -12.70
C ILE A 74 -15.61 9.17 -13.18
N PHE A 75 -15.18 7.90 -13.29
CA PHE A 75 -15.97 6.90 -13.99
C PHE A 75 -16.90 6.08 -13.08
N VAL A 76 -16.51 5.86 -11.82
CA VAL A 76 -17.28 5.02 -10.89
C VAL A 76 -18.24 5.87 -10.07
N PHE A 77 -17.76 6.99 -9.54
CA PHE A 77 -18.56 7.92 -8.74
C PHE A 77 -19.24 9.02 -9.58
N GLY A 78 -18.76 9.25 -10.80
CA GLY A 78 -19.36 10.24 -11.69
C GLY A 78 -19.13 11.69 -11.25
N GLU A 79 -18.09 11.97 -10.46
CA GLU A 79 -17.89 13.26 -9.77
C GLU A 79 -17.79 14.48 -10.71
N LEU A 80 -17.42 14.27 -11.97
CA LEU A 80 -17.31 15.32 -12.98
C LEU A 80 -18.57 15.49 -13.85
N HIS A 81 -19.60 14.65 -13.68
CA HIS A 81 -20.79 14.71 -14.53
C HIS A 81 -21.51 16.06 -14.37
N GLY A 82 -21.63 16.83 -15.46
CA GLY A 82 -22.24 18.17 -15.46
C GLY A 82 -21.33 19.33 -15.04
N ARG A 83 -20.02 19.11 -14.84
CA ARG A 83 -19.04 20.19 -14.56
C ARG A 83 -18.59 20.93 -15.82
N SER A 84 -18.15 22.18 -15.65
CA SER A 84 -17.65 23.04 -16.73
C SER A 84 -16.45 22.41 -17.45
N SER A 85 -16.33 22.67 -18.76
CA SER A 85 -15.21 22.22 -19.59
C SER A 85 -13.84 22.63 -19.06
N SER A 86 -13.75 23.73 -18.29
CA SER A 86 -12.50 24.15 -17.62
C SER A 86 -12.01 23.11 -16.61
N ILE A 87 -12.92 22.54 -15.79
CA ILE A 87 -12.58 21.56 -14.76
C ILE A 87 -12.11 20.25 -15.42
N TYR A 88 -12.76 19.85 -16.51
CA TYR A 88 -12.29 18.71 -17.31
C TYR A 88 -10.87 18.95 -17.85
N LEU A 89 -10.58 20.15 -18.34
CA LEU A 89 -9.26 20.50 -18.86
C LEU A 89 -8.18 20.49 -17.76
N GLU A 90 -8.51 21.01 -16.57
CA GLU A 90 -7.62 20.99 -15.40
C GLU A 90 -7.30 19.56 -14.96
N VAL A 91 -8.31 18.70 -14.89
CA VAL A 91 -8.16 17.30 -14.50
C VAL A 91 -7.35 16.51 -15.53
N ILE A 92 -7.65 16.67 -16.82
CA ILE A 92 -6.92 16.01 -17.90
C ILE A 92 -5.49 16.54 -17.97
N GLY A 93 -5.30 17.86 -17.90
CA GLY A 93 -4.00 18.52 -17.92
C GLY A 93 -3.12 18.10 -16.75
N GLY A 94 -3.68 18.07 -15.53
CA GLY A 94 -2.99 17.59 -14.33
C GLY A 94 -2.60 16.12 -14.44
N SER A 95 -3.50 15.26 -14.94
CA SER A 95 -3.21 13.83 -15.16
C SER A 95 -2.09 13.61 -16.17
N PHE A 96 -2.09 14.38 -17.26
CA PHE A 96 -1.05 14.31 -18.28
C PHE A 96 0.30 14.76 -17.73
N LEU A 97 0.33 15.88 -16.99
CA LEU A 97 1.53 16.36 -16.32
C LEU A 97 2.09 15.34 -15.32
N MET A 98 1.22 14.69 -14.54
CA MET A 98 1.60 13.60 -13.64
C MET A 98 2.20 12.42 -14.41
N MET A 99 1.58 12.01 -15.52
CA MET A 99 2.08 10.91 -16.36
C MET A 99 3.47 11.23 -16.94
N LEU A 100 3.70 12.47 -17.39
CA LEU A 100 5.02 12.93 -17.82
C LEU A 100 6.05 12.90 -16.68
N GLY A 101 5.68 13.37 -15.49
CA GLY A 101 6.56 13.34 -14.31
C GLY A 101 6.96 11.92 -13.91
N VAL A 102 5.99 11.00 -13.90
CA VAL A 102 6.24 9.57 -13.66
C VAL A 102 7.16 8.99 -14.73
N GLY A 103 6.92 9.32 -16.01
CA GLY A 103 7.78 8.90 -17.12
C GLY A 103 9.22 9.40 -16.96
N ALA A 104 9.42 10.69 -16.67
CA ALA A 104 10.74 11.27 -16.47
C ALA A 104 11.52 10.57 -15.35
N ILE A 105 10.87 10.22 -14.23
CA ILE A 105 11.49 9.52 -13.10
C ILE A 105 11.75 8.05 -13.41
N ALA A 106 10.85 7.41 -14.17
CA ALA A 106 11.07 6.05 -14.64
C ALA A 106 12.32 5.94 -15.53
N PHE A 107 12.60 6.97 -16.34
CA PHE A 107 13.76 7.03 -17.23
C PHE A 107 15.02 7.67 -16.63
N SER A 108 14.93 8.37 -15.49
CA SER A 108 16.12 8.86 -14.79
C SER A 108 16.83 7.69 -14.08
N SER A 109 17.80 7.09 -14.75
CA SER A 109 18.54 5.93 -14.23
C SER A 109 19.67 6.35 -13.30
N ALA A 110 19.71 5.77 -12.10
CA ALA A 110 20.97 5.49 -11.39
C ALA A 110 21.76 4.49 -12.23
N THR A 111 22.92 4.89 -12.75
CA THR A 111 23.76 4.05 -13.62
C THR A 111 24.25 2.84 -12.82
N GLY A 112 24.55 1.70 -13.45
CA GLY A 112 25.08 0.52 -12.74
C GLY A 112 26.30 0.80 -11.85
N GLN A 113 27.03 1.90 -12.09
CA GLN A 113 28.10 2.40 -11.24
C GLN A 113 27.63 2.79 -9.83
N GLU A 114 26.42 3.31 -9.67
CA GLU A 114 25.87 3.71 -8.38
C GLU A 114 25.60 2.49 -7.48
N GLN A 115 25.15 1.38 -8.08
CA GLN A 115 25.01 0.09 -7.39
C GLN A 115 26.37 -0.47 -6.96
N THR A 116 27.40 -0.35 -7.80
CA THR A 116 28.78 -0.73 -7.45
C THR A 116 29.30 0.10 -6.28
N HIS A 117 29.09 1.41 -6.29
CA HIS A 117 29.52 2.30 -5.21
C HIS A 117 28.82 2.01 -3.89
N TRP A 118 27.53 1.64 -3.93
CA TRP A 118 26.78 1.19 -2.76
C TRP A 118 27.34 -0.12 -2.20
N LYS A 119 27.65 -1.09 -3.07
CA LYS A 119 28.26 -2.36 -2.65
C LYS A 119 29.64 -2.15 -2.02
N GLU A 120 30.47 -1.30 -2.62
CA GLU A 120 31.77 -0.93 -2.07
C GLU A 120 31.65 -0.20 -0.72
N ALA A 121 30.68 0.70 -0.56
CA ALA A 121 30.41 1.37 0.71
C ALA A 121 29.96 0.40 1.80
N ALA A 122 29.08 -0.53 1.47
CA ALA A 122 28.62 -1.56 2.39
C ALA A 122 29.77 -2.45 2.87
N ILE A 123 30.67 -2.87 1.97
CA ILE A 123 31.86 -3.65 2.32
C ILE A 123 32.79 -2.86 3.24
N ARG A 124 33.07 -1.58 2.93
CA ARG A 124 33.90 -0.72 3.79
C ARG A 124 33.37 -0.60 5.21
N GLU A 125 32.06 -0.47 5.37
CA GLU A 125 31.45 -0.36 6.70
C GLU A 125 31.40 -1.71 7.41
N SER A 126 31.23 -2.81 6.67
CA SER A 126 31.35 -4.17 7.17
C SER A 126 32.74 -4.40 7.78
N ASP A 127 33.79 -4.02 7.06
CA ASP A 127 35.18 -4.13 7.51
C ASP A 127 35.44 -3.25 8.75
N ARG A 128 34.84 -2.05 8.80
CA ARG A 128 34.98 -1.12 9.93
C ARG A 128 34.38 -1.67 11.22
N TYR A 129 33.21 -2.30 11.15
CA TYR A 129 32.52 -2.82 12.35
C TYR A 129 32.75 -4.31 12.58
N GLY A 130 33.55 -4.99 11.76
CA GLY A 130 33.79 -6.42 11.86
C GLY A 130 32.54 -7.27 11.59
N VAL A 131 31.60 -6.75 10.80
CA VAL A 131 30.41 -7.50 10.38
C VAL A 131 30.82 -8.42 9.24
N ALA A 132 30.34 -9.66 9.24
CA ALA A 132 30.70 -10.64 8.23
C ALA A 132 30.11 -10.24 6.86
N ALA A 133 30.93 -10.27 5.80
CA ALA A 133 30.53 -9.78 4.48
C ALA A 133 29.39 -10.61 3.85
N ASP A 134 29.35 -11.91 4.16
CA ASP A 134 28.28 -12.83 3.79
C ASP A 134 26.94 -12.45 4.47
N PHE A 135 26.97 -11.98 5.72
CA PHE A 135 25.81 -11.45 6.42
C PHE A 135 25.27 -10.18 5.77
N VAL A 136 26.16 -9.24 5.42
CA VAL A 136 25.76 -7.99 4.75
C VAL A 136 25.20 -8.28 3.36
N GLU A 137 25.83 -9.15 2.57
CA GLU A 137 25.35 -9.53 1.25
C GLU A 137 24.01 -10.26 1.31
N ALA A 138 23.85 -11.22 2.23
CA ALA A 138 22.57 -11.90 2.45
C ALA A 138 21.46 -10.91 2.83
N ARG A 139 21.73 -9.95 3.73
CA ARG A 139 20.74 -8.93 4.14
C ARG A 139 20.41 -7.92 3.06
N MET A 140 21.37 -7.53 2.23
CA MET A 140 21.14 -6.66 1.07
C MET A 140 20.25 -7.35 0.03
N ASP A 141 20.46 -8.64 -0.19
CA ASP A 141 19.56 -9.46 -1.01
C ASP A 141 18.23 -9.79 -0.32
N GLY A 142 18.10 -9.46 0.98
CA GLY A 142 16.97 -9.80 1.85
C GLY A 142 16.77 -11.29 2.08
N ARG A 143 17.84 -12.07 1.94
CA ARG A 143 17.90 -13.48 2.35
C ARG A 143 18.35 -13.56 3.81
N GLN A 144 17.90 -14.58 4.51
CA GLN A 144 18.52 -14.96 5.78
C GLN A 144 19.72 -15.87 5.50
N LEU A 145 20.78 -15.76 6.30
CA LEU A 145 21.84 -16.75 6.29
C LEU A 145 21.28 -18.10 6.74
N LEU A 146 21.73 -19.19 6.13
CA LEU A 146 21.32 -20.55 6.49
C LEU A 146 21.62 -20.89 7.96
N THR A 147 22.54 -20.15 8.59
CA THR A 147 22.95 -20.28 9.99
C THR A 147 22.03 -19.53 10.97
N GLU A 148 21.16 -18.63 10.50
CA GLU A 148 20.19 -17.94 11.37
C GLU A 148 19.08 -18.92 11.80
N ALA A 149 18.79 -18.94 13.11
CA ALA A 149 17.64 -19.67 13.62
C ALA A 149 16.35 -19.10 13.02
N LYS A 150 15.54 -19.95 12.38
CA LYS A 150 14.23 -19.56 11.85
C LYS A 150 13.38 -19.02 13.01
N PRO A 151 12.84 -17.79 12.93
CA PRO A 151 12.04 -17.24 14.02
C PRO A 151 10.85 -18.16 14.29
N SER A 152 10.78 -18.75 15.48
CA SER A 152 9.63 -19.53 15.93
C SER A 152 8.52 -18.58 16.34
N ARG A 153 7.31 -18.81 15.83
CA ARG A 153 6.15 -18.02 16.26
C ARG A 153 5.76 -18.41 17.68
N ASP A 154 5.65 -17.43 18.54
CA ASP A 154 5.28 -17.63 19.94
C ASP A 154 3.76 -17.88 20.06
N ALA A 155 3.33 -18.42 21.19
CA ALA A 155 1.90 -18.58 21.50
C ALA A 155 1.15 -17.24 21.47
N LEU A 156 1.83 -16.14 21.81
CA LEU A 156 1.30 -14.78 21.71
C LEU A 156 1.03 -14.36 20.25
N ASP A 157 1.86 -14.77 19.30
CA ASP A 157 1.64 -14.48 17.88
C ASP A 157 0.36 -15.16 17.39
N TRP A 158 0.15 -16.42 17.79
CA TRP A 158 -1.07 -17.16 17.45
C TRP A 158 -2.30 -16.58 18.13
N LEU A 159 -2.19 -16.19 19.40
CA LEU A 159 -3.28 -15.52 20.11
C LEU A 159 -3.66 -14.20 19.41
N LEU A 160 -2.68 -13.40 18.99
CA LEU A 160 -2.91 -12.15 18.26
C LEU A 160 -3.59 -12.40 16.92
N VAL A 161 -3.15 -13.40 16.15
CA VAL A 161 -3.77 -13.79 14.88
C VAL A 161 -5.22 -14.24 15.08
N VAL A 162 -5.49 -15.08 16.09
CA VAL A 162 -6.85 -15.54 16.41
C VAL A 162 -7.73 -14.37 16.82
N LEU A 163 -7.24 -13.46 17.66
CA LEU A 163 -7.96 -12.28 18.11
C LEU A 163 -8.30 -11.35 16.94
N ALA A 164 -7.32 -11.01 16.11
CA ALA A 164 -7.50 -10.16 14.93
C ALA A 164 -8.50 -10.78 13.95
N THR A 165 -8.39 -12.09 13.69
CA THR A 165 -9.30 -12.83 12.81
C THR A 165 -10.72 -12.84 13.38
N SER A 166 -10.86 -13.07 14.68
CA SER A 166 -12.17 -13.10 15.35
C SER A 166 -12.86 -11.74 15.27
N LEU A 167 -12.13 -10.64 15.49
CA LEU A 167 -12.67 -9.28 15.31
C LEU A 167 -13.16 -9.07 13.88
N PHE A 168 -12.38 -9.50 12.88
CA PHE A 168 -12.79 -9.45 11.48
C PHE A 168 -14.10 -10.17 11.21
N VAL A 169 -14.23 -11.41 11.70
CA VAL A 169 -15.44 -12.24 11.52
C VAL A 169 -16.65 -11.62 12.22
N ILE A 170 -16.48 -11.12 13.45
CA ILE A 170 -17.55 -10.49 14.24
C ILE A 170 -18.10 -9.26 13.50
N PHE A 171 -17.22 -8.36 13.04
CA PHE A 171 -17.66 -7.17 12.31
C PHE A 171 -18.24 -7.51 10.93
N ALA A 172 -17.69 -8.52 10.25
CA ALA A 172 -18.23 -9.01 8.97
C ALA A 172 -19.67 -9.50 9.12
N ALA A 173 -19.97 -10.24 10.19
CA ALA A 173 -21.32 -10.74 10.47
C ALA A 173 -22.34 -9.62 10.77
N MET A 174 -21.87 -8.48 11.26
CA MET A 174 -22.71 -7.30 11.54
C MET A 174 -22.76 -6.29 10.39
N ALA A 175 -21.93 -6.47 9.36
CA ALA A 175 -21.78 -5.52 8.27
C ALA A 175 -23.06 -5.46 7.42
N ARG A 176 -23.43 -4.26 6.99
CA ARG A 176 -24.43 -4.06 5.94
C ARG A 176 -23.74 -3.40 4.76
N VAL A 177 -24.11 -3.80 3.55
CA VAL A 177 -23.59 -3.19 2.33
C VAL A 177 -24.09 -1.74 2.29
N PRO A 178 -23.19 -0.73 2.26
CA PRO A 178 -23.59 0.66 2.12
C PRO A 178 -24.25 0.85 0.76
N GLN A 179 -25.37 1.58 0.72
CA GLN A 179 -25.99 1.96 -0.53
C GLN A 179 -25.15 3.07 -1.18
N LEU A 180 -24.27 2.69 -2.10
CA LEU A 180 -23.47 3.61 -2.90
C LEU A 180 -24.05 3.68 -4.31
N SER A 181 -24.29 4.89 -4.81
CA SER A 181 -24.62 5.13 -6.21
C SER A 181 -23.36 4.95 -7.06
N LEU A 182 -23.13 3.74 -7.53
CA LEU A 182 -21.96 3.36 -8.32
C LEU A 182 -22.36 3.05 -9.76
N HIS A 183 -21.56 3.53 -10.71
CA HIS A 183 -21.61 3.04 -12.07
C HIS A 183 -20.88 1.69 -12.16
N TRP A 184 -21.64 0.60 -12.07
CA TRP A 184 -21.11 -0.77 -12.02
C TRP A 184 -20.31 -1.19 -13.26
N GLY A 185 -20.65 -0.66 -14.44
CA GLY A 185 -19.93 -0.96 -15.69
C GLY A 185 -18.45 -0.54 -15.63
N PRO A 186 -18.16 0.76 -15.47
CA PRO A 186 -16.79 1.23 -15.28
C PRO A 186 -16.09 0.65 -14.05
N ALA A 187 -16.82 0.43 -12.94
CA ALA A 187 -16.26 -0.19 -11.75
C ALA A 187 -15.74 -1.61 -12.03
N ALA A 188 -16.51 -2.42 -12.74
CA ALA A 188 -16.11 -3.76 -13.14
C ALA A 188 -14.91 -3.73 -14.11
N LEU A 189 -14.91 -2.80 -15.07
CA LEU A 189 -13.81 -2.65 -16.03
C LEU A 189 -12.49 -2.27 -15.34
N LEU A 190 -12.51 -1.25 -14.48
CA LEU A 190 -11.31 -0.80 -13.75
C LEU A 190 -10.81 -1.87 -12.79
N THR A 191 -11.72 -2.57 -12.11
CA THR A 191 -11.37 -3.70 -11.24
C THR A 191 -10.71 -4.82 -12.05
N ALA A 192 -11.31 -5.20 -13.19
CA ALA A 192 -10.74 -6.22 -14.07
C ALA A 192 -9.36 -5.81 -14.61
N ALA A 193 -9.17 -4.54 -14.98
CA ALA A 193 -7.88 -4.01 -15.42
C ALA A 193 -6.82 -4.11 -14.30
N LEU A 194 -7.17 -3.75 -13.06
CA LEU A 194 -6.27 -3.88 -11.91
C LEU A 194 -5.90 -5.34 -11.62
N PHE A 195 -6.87 -6.26 -11.66
CA PHE A 195 -6.60 -7.70 -11.51
C PHE A 195 -5.72 -8.24 -12.63
N LEU A 196 -5.96 -7.84 -13.88
CA LEU A 196 -5.13 -8.23 -15.01
C LEU A 196 -3.69 -7.73 -14.84
N LEU A 197 -3.51 -6.47 -14.46
CA LEU A 197 -2.20 -5.91 -14.17
C LEU A 197 -1.50 -6.64 -13.02
N LEU A 198 -2.23 -6.95 -11.94
CA LEU A 198 -1.69 -7.72 -10.82
C LEU A 198 -1.18 -9.10 -11.27
N ILE A 199 -1.98 -9.81 -12.08
CA ILE A 199 -1.61 -11.13 -12.61
C ILE A 199 -0.41 -11.02 -13.56
N VAL A 200 -0.42 -10.06 -14.50
CA VAL A 200 0.67 -9.87 -15.46
C VAL A 200 1.97 -9.49 -14.76
N CYS A 201 1.93 -8.53 -13.83
CA CYS A 201 3.09 -8.11 -13.05
C CYS A 201 3.58 -9.24 -12.13
N GLY A 202 2.67 -9.97 -11.48
CA GLY A 202 3.01 -11.12 -10.65
C GLY A 202 3.69 -12.23 -11.44
N LEU A 203 3.18 -12.55 -12.63
CA LEU A 203 3.78 -13.53 -13.54
C LEU A 203 5.14 -13.06 -14.09
N ALA A 204 5.25 -11.79 -14.46
CA ALA A 204 6.51 -11.21 -14.92
C ALA A 204 7.58 -11.27 -13.82
N LEU A 205 7.21 -10.88 -12.59
CA LEU A 205 8.08 -10.93 -11.43
C LEU A 205 8.48 -12.38 -11.08
N TRP A 206 7.53 -13.30 -11.16
CA TRP A 206 7.83 -14.73 -10.94
C TRP A 206 8.81 -15.27 -11.97
N ARG A 207 8.67 -14.89 -13.24
CA ARG A 207 9.60 -15.32 -14.30
C ARG A 207 11.02 -14.77 -14.10
N THR A 208 11.16 -13.55 -13.56
CA THR A 208 12.48 -12.91 -13.37
C THR A 208 13.15 -13.29 -12.05
N THR A 209 12.40 -13.42 -10.96
CA THR A 209 12.95 -13.63 -9.61
C THR A 209 12.72 -15.03 -9.05
N ARG A 210 11.78 -15.80 -9.61
CA ARG A 210 11.28 -17.08 -9.05
C ARG A 210 10.84 -17.01 -7.58
N PHE A 211 10.70 -15.82 -7.01
CA PHE A 211 10.51 -15.58 -5.57
C PHE A 211 11.55 -16.27 -4.67
N HIS A 212 12.81 -16.33 -5.13
CA HIS A 212 13.96 -16.75 -4.32
C HIS A 212 14.67 -15.57 -3.66
#